data_AF-A0AAT9IX76-F1
#
_entry.id   AF-A0AAT9IX76-F1
#
_cell.length_a   1.000
_cell.length_b   1.000
_cell.length_c   1.000
_cell.angle_alpha   90.00
_cell.angle_beta   90.00
_cell.angle_gamma   90.00
#
_symmetry.space_group_name_H-M   'P 1'
#
loop_
_entity.id
_entity.type
_entity.pdbx_description
1 polymer ?
#
loop_
_entity_poly.entity_id
_entity_poly.type
_entity_poly.pdbx_seq_one_letter_code
_entity_poly.pdbx_strand_id
1 'polypeptide(L)'
;MFSEYADSQLQALIERYEPNYVIRQGDLAGEGLTARHSRTLGLHPELCLLLSTSGSTGAPKFVKLSRRNLDSNAASIADYLSIGPDNSVLLNLRLNYAYGL
;
A
#
# COMPACT_ATOMS: atom_id res chain seq x y z
N MET A 1 -0.21 -7.87 16.11
CA MET A 1 1.16 -7.33 15.94
C MET A 1 1.62 -7.70 14.55
N PHE A 2 1.22 -6.93 13.53
CA PHE A 2 1.59 -7.21 12.14
C PHE A 2 2.95 -6.57 11.89
N SER A 3 3.95 -7.38 11.56
CA SER A 3 5.34 -6.98 11.66
C SER A 3 5.74 -6.03 10.54
N GLU A 4 6.62 -5.09 10.89
CA GLU A 4 7.58 -4.57 9.93
C GLU A 4 8.24 -5.76 9.22
N TYR A 5 8.41 -5.66 7.90
CA TYR A 5 9.19 -6.65 7.18
C TYR A 5 10.59 -6.65 7.79
N ALA A 6 11.12 -7.84 8.09
CA ALA A 6 12.55 -7.93 8.38
C ALA A 6 13.32 -7.39 7.16
N ASP A 7 14.46 -6.73 7.39
CA ASP A 7 15.23 -6.07 6.32
C ASP A 7 15.50 -7.01 5.14
N SER A 8 15.76 -8.28 5.40
CA SER A 8 15.97 -9.32 4.37
C SER A 8 14.74 -9.56 3.50
N GLN A 9 13.54 -9.54 4.07
CA GLN A 9 12.29 -9.70 3.32
C GLN A 9 12.00 -8.46 2.46
N LEU A 10 12.27 -7.27 3.00
CA LEU A 10 12.15 -6.03 2.25
C LEU A 10 13.12 -6.00 1.07
N GLN A 11 14.38 -6.39 1.27
CA GLN A 11 15.35 -6.48 0.16
C GLN A 11 14.89 -7.46 -0.91
N ALA A 12 14.41 -8.64 -0.53
CA ALA A 12 13.89 -9.62 -1.49
C ALA A 12 12.70 -9.05 -2.32
N LEU A 13 11.82 -8.26 -1.71
CA LEU A 13 10.73 -7.59 -2.43
C LEU A 13 11.26 -6.52 -3.40
N ILE A 14 12.24 -5.74 -2.96
CA ILE A 14 12.83 -4.68 -3.80
C ILE A 14 13.56 -5.29 -5.00
N GLU A 15 14.30 -6.38 -4.81
CA GLU A 15 14.95 -7.11 -5.89
C GLU A 15 13.94 -7.75 -6.85
N ARG A 16 12.83 -8.27 -6.31
CA ARG A 16 11.81 -8.95 -7.12
C ARG A 16 11.00 -8.00 -7.99
N TYR A 17 10.57 -6.87 -7.43
CA TYR A 17 9.67 -5.93 -8.09
C TYR A 17 10.40 -4.76 -8.75
N GLU A 18 11.66 -4.54 -8.38
CA GLU A 18 12.51 -3.47 -8.91
C GLU A 18 11.76 -2.11 -8.96
N PRO A 19 11.27 -1.59 -7.82
CA PRO A 19 10.49 -0.36 -7.81
C PRO A 19 11.35 0.85 -8.15
N ASN A 20 10.75 1.85 -8.80
CA ASN A 20 11.42 3.13 -9.09
C ASN A 20 11.81 3.89 -7.82
N TYR A 21 10.97 3.80 -6.79
CA TYR A 21 11.13 4.50 -5.53
C TYR A 21 10.79 3.57 -4.36
N VAL A 22 11.54 3.71 -3.28
CA VAL A 22 11.23 3.08 -1.99
C VAL A 22 10.99 4.19 -0.99
N ILE A 23 9.82 4.19 -0.36
CA ILE A 23 9.47 5.10 0.73
C ILE A 23 9.53 4.33 2.03
N ARG A 24 10.36 4.79 2.96
CA ARG A 24 10.45 4.32 4.34
C ARG A 24 9.93 5.41 5.25
N GLN A 25 9.27 5.01 6.33
CA GLN A 25 8.97 5.94 7.40
C GLN A 25 10.29 6.33 8.06
N GLY A 26 10.70 7.59 7.88
CA GLY A 26 11.78 8.20 8.66
C GLY A 26 11.21 8.96 9.85
N ASP A 27 12.06 9.30 10.81
CA ASP A 27 11.71 10.31 11.83
C ASP A 27 11.37 11.66 11.15
N LEU A 28 10.78 12.59 11.89
CA LEU A 28 10.25 13.89 11.42
C LEU A 28 11.21 14.73 10.53
N ALA A 29 12.49 14.35 10.43
CA ALA A 29 13.51 14.93 9.58
C ALA A 29 13.41 14.58 8.08
N GLY A 30 12.47 13.73 7.65
CA GLY A 30 12.04 13.68 6.24
C GLY A 30 12.89 12.86 5.26
N GLU A 31 13.89 12.11 5.73
CA GLU A 31 14.67 11.21 4.86
C GLU A 31 13.98 9.85 4.68
N GLY A 32 12.85 9.84 3.96
CA GLY A 32 12.06 8.64 3.71
C GLY A 32 12.11 8.11 2.27
N LEU A 33 12.52 8.91 1.28
CA LEU A 33 12.41 8.56 -0.14
C LEU A 33 13.77 8.17 -0.73
N THR A 34 13.87 6.95 -1.27
CA THR A 34 15.05 6.49 -2.02
C THR A 34 14.66 6.22 -3.47
N ALA A 35 15.22 6.98 -4.41
CA ALA A 35 15.10 6.68 -5.85
C ALA A 35 16.04 5.52 -6.23
N ARG A 36 15.59 4.61 -7.10
CA ARG A 36 16.39 3.48 -7.59
C ARG A 36 16.66 3.54 -9.09
N HIS A 37 15.66 3.84 -9.90
CA HIS A 37 15.82 4.01 -11.34
C HIS A 37 14.67 4.81 -11.96
N SER A 38 14.89 5.34 -13.17
CA SER A 38 13.90 6.15 -13.91
C SER A 38 13.21 5.42 -15.06
N ARG A 39 13.41 4.10 -15.21
CA ARG A 39 12.78 3.31 -16.29
C ARG A 39 11.28 3.11 -16.05
N THR A 40 10.51 2.99 -17.12
CA THR A 40 9.12 2.56 -17.06
C THR A 40 9.04 1.05 -16.82
N LEU A 41 8.23 0.64 -15.83
CA LEU A 41 7.98 -0.78 -15.57
C LEU A 41 6.80 -1.27 -16.43
N GLY A 42 6.94 -2.44 -17.06
CA GLY A 42 5.88 -3.08 -17.84
C GLY A 42 4.83 -3.74 -16.94
N LEU A 43 4.03 -2.93 -16.25
CA LEU A 43 2.95 -3.39 -15.37
C LEU A 43 1.66 -3.64 -16.16
N HIS A 44 0.77 -4.46 -15.60
CA HIS A 44 -0.57 -4.62 -16.15
C HIS A 44 -1.31 -3.27 -16.15
N PRO A 45 -2.02 -2.88 -17.23
CA PRO A 45 -2.58 -1.52 -17.38
C PRO A 45 -3.56 -1.13 -16.27
N GLU A 46 -4.35 -2.10 -15.78
CA GLU A 46 -5.31 -1.86 -14.69
C GLU A 46 -4.69 -1.96 -13.28
N LEU A 47 -3.41 -2.31 -13.14
CA LEU A 47 -2.80 -2.45 -11.82
C LEU A 47 -2.56 -1.07 -11.20
N CYS A 48 -3.24 -0.79 -10.09
CA CYS A 48 -3.09 0.46 -9.34
C CYS A 48 -2.34 0.26 -8.02
N LEU A 49 -2.61 -0.85 -7.31
CA LEU A 49 -2.04 -1.11 -6.00
C LEU A 49 -1.74 -2.60 -5.78
N LEU A 50 -0.59 -2.89 -5.18
CA LEU A 50 -0.26 -4.18 -4.59
C LEU A 50 -0.33 -4.06 -3.08
N LEU A 51 -1.36 -4.64 -2.48
CA LEU A 51 -1.54 -4.63 -1.03
C LEU A 51 -1.01 -5.93 -0.42
N SER A 52 -0.02 -5.83 0.48
CA SER A 52 0.47 -6.98 1.20
C SER A 52 -0.58 -7.52 2.15
N THR A 53 -0.73 -8.84 2.20
CA THR A 53 -1.54 -9.53 3.22
C THR A 53 -0.63 -10.30 4.16
N SER A 54 -1.06 -10.49 5.41
CA SER A 54 -0.37 -11.32 6.39
C SER A 54 -0.48 -12.80 5.96
N GLY A 55 0.28 -13.20 4.95
CA GLY A 55 0.40 -14.59 4.56
C GLY A 55 1.06 -15.36 5.70
N SER A 56 0.34 -16.28 6.33
CA SER A 56 0.84 -17.20 7.36
C SER A 56 1.90 -18.19 6.85
N THR A 57 2.24 -18.14 5.56
CA THR A 57 3.08 -19.11 4.84
C THR A 57 4.50 -18.62 4.53
N GLY A 58 5.02 -17.62 5.25
CA GLY A 58 6.43 -17.17 5.15
C GLY A 58 6.79 -16.29 3.94
N ALA A 59 6.08 -16.42 2.80
CA ALA A 59 6.22 -15.52 1.66
C ALA A 59 5.05 -14.51 1.60
N PRO A 60 5.32 -13.19 1.43
CA PRO A 60 4.28 -12.19 1.34
C PRO A 60 3.43 -12.37 0.08
N LYS A 61 2.12 -12.51 0.27
CA LYS A 61 1.13 -12.52 -0.81
C LYS A 61 0.60 -11.10 -1.01
N PHE A 62 0.45 -10.71 -2.27
CA PHE A 62 -0.09 -9.41 -2.64
C PHE A 62 -1.43 -9.55 -3.34
N VAL A 63 -2.38 -8.74 -2.90
CA VAL A 63 -3.64 -8.53 -3.62
C VAL A 63 -3.40 -7.45 -4.67
N LYS A 64 -3.74 -7.74 -5.92
CA LYS A 64 -3.70 -6.82 -7.05
C LYS A 64 -5.03 -6.06 -7.11
N LEU A 65 -4.98 -4.75 -6.97
CA LEU A 65 -6.16 -3.89 -6.99
C LEU A 65 -6.10 -2.92 -8.16
N SER A 66 -7.21 -2.82 -8.87
CA SER A 66 -7.43 -1.78 -9.86
C SER A 66 -7.97 -0.50 -9.23
N ARG A 67 -7.93 0.61 -9.97
CA ARG A 67 -8.54 1.87 -9.53
C ARG A 67 -10.04 1.71 -9.26
N ARG A 68 -10.75 0.97 -10.12
CA ARG A 68 -12.16 0.65 -9.94
C ARG A 68 -12.44 -0.11 -8.64
N ASN A 69 -11.54 -1.01 -8.23
CA ASN A 69 -11.71 -1.71 -6.95
C ASN A 69 -11.62 -0.75 -5.76
N LEU A 70 -10.67 0.19 -5.80
CA LEU A 70 -10.51 1.20 -4.75
C LEU A 70 -11.71 2.13 -4.68
N ASP A 71 -12.14 2.70 -5.82
CA ASP A 71 -13.27 3.63 -5.86
C ASP A 71 -14.57 2.96 -5.36
N SER A 72 -14.80 1.70 -5.75
CA SER A 72 -15.96 0.93 -5.29
C SER A 72 -15.94 0.66 -3.78
N ASN A 73 -14.75 0.41 -3.21
CA ASN A 73 -14.62 0.15 -1.78
C ASN A 73 -14.80 1.43 -0.97
N ALA A 74 -14.17 2.53 -1.40
CA ALA A 74 -14.32 3.85 -0.80
C ALA A 74 -15.79 4.31 -0.79
N ALA A 75 -16.51 4.16 -1.90
CA ALA A 75 -17.94 4.46 -1.98
C ALA A 75 -18.76 3.61 -1.00
N SER A 76 -18.47 2.30 -0.92
CA SER A 76 -19.19 1.40 0.00
C SER A 76 -18.96 1.76 1.47
N ILE A 77 -17.74 2.17 1.84
CA ILE A 77 -17.42 2.62 3.21
C ILE A 77 -18.12 3.95 3.52
N ALA A 78 -18.09 4.90 2.57
CA ALA A 78 -18.76 6.18 2.73
C ALA A 78 -20.27 6.01 2.90
N ASP A 79 -20.90 5.18 2.09
CA ASP A 79 -22.33 4.87 2.18
C ASP A 79 -22.66 4.20 3.52
N TYR A 80 -21.90 3.17 3.89
CA TYR A 80 -22.14 2.41 5.13
C TYR A 80 -22.00 3.27 6.39
N LEU A 81 -21.00 4.15 6.43
CA LEU A 81 -20.76 5.06 7.56
C LEU A 81 -21.52 6.39 7.46
N SER A 82 -22.26 6.60 6.36
CA SER A 82 -22.93 7.88 6.05
C SER A 82 -21.98 9.09 6.07
N ILE A 83 -20.78 8.92 5.50
CA ILE A 83 -19.78 9.98 5.39
C ILE A 83 -20.19 10.96 4.30
N GLY A 84 -20.32 12.24 4.68
CA GLY A 84 -20.62 13.37 3.82
C GLY A 84 -19.57 14.50 3.91
N PRO A 85 -19.78 15.60 3.16
CA PRO A 85 -18.81 16.69 3.03
C PRO A 85 -18.54 17.44 4.34
N ASP A 86 -19.47 17.43 5.28
CA ASP A 86 -19.34 18.10 6.58
C ASP A 86 -18.68 17.22 7.65
N ASN A 87 -18.28 15.99 7.30
CA ASN A 87 -17.64 15.08 8.25
C ASN A 87 -16.11 15.24 8.25
N SER A 88 -15.53 15.20 9.45
CA SER A 88 -14.10 15.02 9.64
C SER A 88 -13.84 13.59 10.10
N VAL A 89 -13.15 12.80 9.28
CA VAL A 89 -12.90 11.38 9.55
C VAL A 89 -11.47 11.21 10.04
N LEU A 90 -11.29 10.49 11.14
CA LEU A 90 -9.97 10.13 11.65
C LEU A 90 -9.46 8.89 10.92
N LEU A 91 -8.32 9.00 10.24
CA LEU A 91 -7.60 7.85 9.70
C LEU A 91 -6.69 7.26 10.79
N ASN A 92 -7.22 6.34 11.60
CA ASN A 92 -6.45 5.66 12.65
C ASN A 92 -5.94 4.27 12.23
N LEU A 93 -6.37 3.77 11.07
CA LEU A 93 -5.94 2.48 10.54
C LEU A 93 -4.68 2.65 9.68
N ARG A 94 -3.83 1.62 9.68
CA ARG A 94 -2.63 1.58 8.84
C ARG A 94 -3.05 1.46 7.37
N LEU A 95 -2.28 2.07 6.47
CA LEU A 95 -2.53 2.04 5.01
C LEU A 95 -2.50 0.64 4.40
N ASN A 96 -1.89 -0.34 5.06
CA ASN A 96 -1.85 -1.71 4.60
C ASN A 96 -3.12 -2.51 4.96
N TYR A 97 -4.10 -1.89 5.63
CA TYR A 97 -5.39 -2.50 5.96
C TYR A 97 -6.45 -2.06 4.95
N ALA A 98 -7.16 -3.02 4.34
CA ALA A 98 -8.09 -2.74 3.25
C ALA A 98 -9.23 -1.77 3.62
N TYR A 99 -9.65 -1.71 4.88
CA TYR A 99 -10.67 -0.74 5.33
C TYR A 99 -10.12 0.69 5.49
N GLY A 100 -8.80 0.85 5.55
CA GLY A 100 -8.12 2.15 5.55
C GLY A 100 -7.79 2.66 4.14
N LEU A 101 -8.26 1.97 3.10
CA LEU A 101 -8.08 2.24 1.68
C LEU A 101 -9.43 2.40 1.00
#